data_AF-A0A849NHW9-F1
#
_entry.id   AF-A0A849NHW9-F1
#
_cell.length_a   1.000
_cell.length_b   1.000
_cell.length_c   1.000
_cell.angle_alpha   90.00
_cell.angle_beta   90.00
_cell.angle_gamma   90.00
#
_symmetry.space_group_name_H-M   'P 1'
#
loop_
_entity.id
_entity.type
_entity.pdbx_description
1 polymer ?
#
loop_
_entity_poly.entity_id
_entity_poly.type
_entity_poly.pdbx_seq_one_letter_code
_entity_poly.pdbx_strand_id
1 'polypeptide(L)'
;MKTNRYNIIITVIFIVLVNGCASISTNVNFYTPILTDLKRGDYNLAAIKIDNAELEGEYADKDRVLLHLDKGIIYHYEGDYKRSSEELTKAEDAIDELYTKSISKGAMSILLNDNALAYSGEVYENLYINIFKAINYLKLKDFDGAYVESQKVNNKLKYYEVKLEEEVASLNSSEDQEFKIEAADLDYYSNALSHYISHLIYRADGSYDGSRISLDKLKEAWQTYPDVYNFEMPAAVSNTTSERGTYLNILAFTGTGPSKEPIGARITTFNDYVIISDPTEFHIQPIIIPGIKYGWNFKFEFPTLHEEGTEVYDIEVYINGEKYGELELLENMSSVARKTFESNKSLIFFKTITRAIAKGISSSALGRTIKKEADGLFGDILAGIANAAVDATENADLRSWRTMPGYSFVGEYDLEPGKYNIEIRFLGGNGNILSKKVVENFTITRGLNLIEAVHLN
;
A
#
# COMPACT_ATOMS: atom_id res chain seq x y z
N MET A 1 25.68 29.29 43.13
CA MET A 1 24.69 29.52 42.04
C MET A 1 24.99 28.83 40.70
N LYS A 2 26.08 28.06 40.52
CA LYS A 2 26.36 27.35 39.24
C LYS A 2 25.66 25.97 39.10
N THR A 3 25.26 25.35 40.20
CA THR A 3 24.69 23.99 40.23
C THR A 3 23.26 23.90 39.66
N ASN A 4 22.48 24.98 39.73
CA ASN A 4 21.09 24.98 39.25
C ASN A 4 20.96 24.99 37.72
N ARG A 5 21.92 25.57 36.99
CA ARG A 5 21.88 25.58 35.52
C ARG A 5 22.11 24.20 34.91
N TYR A 6 22.96 23.39 35.55
CA TYR A 6 23.27 22.05 35.06
C TYR A 6 22.08 21.10 35.23
N ASN A 7 21.38 21.19 36.36
CA ASN A 7 20.15 20.42 36.60
C ASN A 7 19.01 20.85 35.67
N ILE A 8 18.87 22.14 35.37
CA ILE A 8 17.87 22.62 34.41
C ILE A 8 18.17 22.13 32.99
N ILE A 9 19.44 22.14 32.55
CA ILE A 9 19.83 21.62 31.23
C ILE A 9 19.60 20.11 31.15
N ILE A 10 19.94 19.35 32.20
CA ILE A 10 19.68 17.91 32.25
C ILE A 10 18.18 17.63 32.23
N THR A 11 17.36 18.38 32.96
CA THR A 11 15.90 18.23 32.96
C THR A 11 15.29 18.60 31.61
N VAL A 12 15.76 19.66 30.94
CA VAL A 12 15.30 20.03 29.59
C VAL A 12 15.71 18.97 28.57
N ILE A 13 16.94 18.46 28.62
CA ILE A 13 17.40 17.38 27.75
C ILE A 13 16.59 16.10 28.01
N PHE A 14 16.29 15.78 29.28
CA PHE A 14 15.47 14.63 29.64
C PHE A 14 14.03 14.78 29.15
N ILE A 15 13.42 15.96 29.27
CA ILE A 15 12.07 16.23 28.74
C ILE A 15 12.05 16.13 27.21
N VAL A 16 13.08 16.62 26.51
CA VAL A 16 13.20 16.49 25.04
C VAL A 16 13.39 15.03 24.62
N LEU A 17 14.19 14.25 25.36
CA LEU A 17 14.44 12.84 25.06
C LEU A 17 13.22 11.95 25.35
N VAL A 18 12.46 12.24 26.41
CA VAL A 18 11.26 11.46 26.78
C VAL A 18 10.09 11.77 25.83
N ASN A 19 9.93 13.01 25.37
CA ASN A 19 8.92 13.35 24.34
C ASN A 19 9.34 12.93 22.92
N GLY A 20 10.64 12.79 22.64
CA GLY A 20 11.13 12.30 21.36
C GLY A 20 10.70 10.85 21.05
N CYS A 21 10.47 10.02 22.07
CA CYS A 21 10.05 8.63 21.89
C CYS A 21 8.57 8.50 21.52
N ALA A 22 7.71 9.46 21.91
CA ALA A 22 6.29 9.45 21.52
C ALA A 22 6.09 9.77 20.02
N SER A 23 7.01 10.55 19.42
CA SER A 23 7.03 10.87 17.99
C SER A 23 7.45 9.68 17.09
N ILE A 24 7.90 8.58 17.69
CA ILE A 24 8.38 7.39 16.96
C ILE A 24 7.24 6.39 16.69
N SER A 25 6.16 6.38 17.47
CA SER A 25 4.99 5.52 17.20
C SER A 25 3.97 6.25 16.32
N THR A 26 3.48 5.62 15.25
CA THR A 26 2.33 6.13 14.49
C THR A 26 1.10 6.12 15.37
N ASN A 27 0.43 7.26 15.53
CA ASN A 27 -0.87 7.32 16.21
C ASN A 27 -1.93 6.76 15.25
N VAL A 28 -2.43 5.55 15.52
CA VAL A 28 -3.50 4.95 14.71
C VAL A 28 -4.90 5.22 15.27
N ASN A 29 -5.02 5.87 16.43
CA ASN A 29 -6.30 6.03 17.10
C ASN A 29 -7.25 6.97 16.35
N PHE A 30 -6.73 8.00 15.69
CA PHE A 30 -7.55 8.95 14.92
C PHE A 30 -8.17 8.33 13.66
N TYR A 31 -7.65 7.20 13.16
CA TYR A 31 -8.25 6.47 12.03
C TYR A 31 -9.61 5.89 12.34
N THR A 32 -9.82 5.38 13.56
CA THR A 32 -11.04 4.67 13.95
C THR A 32 -12.31 5.47 13.66
N PRO A 33 -12.43 6.75 14.09
CA PRO A 33 -13.61 7.56 13.77
C PRO A 33 -13.75 7.93 12.29
N ILE A 34 -12.67 7.97 11.51
CA ILE A 34 -12.70 8.21 10.05
C ILE A 34 -13.21 6.96 9.34
N LEU A 35 -12.61 5.80 9.62
CA LEU A 35 -13.03 4.51 9.06
C LEU A 35 -14.49 4.19 9.40
N THR A 36 -14.94 4.56 10.61
CA THR A 36 -16.35 4.38 11.01
C THR A 36 -17.30 5.18 10.12
N ASP A 37 -16.99 6.44 9.81
CA ASP A 37 -17.82 7.27 8.93
C ASP A 37 -17.77 6.77 7.49
N LEU A 38 -16.60 6.35 7.01
CA LEU A 38 -16.43 5.73 5.69
C LEU A 38 -17.31 4.49 5.52
N LYS A 39 -17.33 3.58 6.51
CA LYS A 39 -18.20 2.39 6.50
C LYS A 39 -19.68 2.74 6.47
N ARG A 40 -20.08 3.80 7.18
CA ARG A 40 -21.47 4.30 7.16
C ARG A 40 -21.87 5.03 5.88
N GLY A 41 -20.92 5.31 4.98
CA GLY A 41 -21.14 6.14 3.80
C GLY A 41 -21.19 7.65 4.10
N ASP A 42 -20.79 8.08 5.30
CA ASP A 42 -20.76 9.47 5.75
C ASP A 42 -19.48 10.18 5.26
N TYR A 43 -19.25 10.17 3.94
CA TYR A 43 -17.99 10.61 3.33
C TYR A 43 -17.63 12.07 3.63
N ASN A 44 -18.63 12.95 3.74
CA ASN A 44 -18.41 14.35 4.12
C ASN A 44 -17.91 14.48 5.57
N LEU A 45 -18.40 13.66 6.50
CA LEU A 45 -17.90 13.67 7.88
C LEU A 45 -16.48 13.10 7.95
N ALA A 46 -16.18 12.05 7.18
CA ALA A 46 -14.83 11.53 7.04
C ALA A 46 -13.87 12.59 6.49
N ALA A 47 -14.28 13.35 5.47
CA ALA A 47 -13.52 14.45 4.87
C ALA A 47 -13.22 15.57 5.88
N ILE A 48 -14.21 15.97 6.69
CA ILE A 48 -14.01 16.95 7.76
C ILE A 48 -13.03 16.42 8.82
N LYS A 49 -13.15 15.15 9.21
CA LYS A 49 -12.28 14.54 10.23
C LYS A 49 -10.83 14.42 9.77
N ILE A 50 -10.58 14.03 8.51
CA ILE A 50 -9.21 13.94 7.99
C ILE A 50 -8.57 15.34 7.86
N ASP A 51 -9.34 16.35 7.45
CA ASP A 51 -8.87 17.75 7.40
C ASP A 51 -8.53 18.28 8.81
N ASN A 52 -9.34 17.96 9.81
CA ASN A 52 -9.03 18.33 11.20
C ASN A 52 -7.82 17.58 11.75
N ALA A 53 -7.67 16.28 11.44
CA ALA A 53 -6.51 15.50 11.86
C ALA A 53 -5.18 16.08 11.33
N GLU A 54 -5.17 16.58 10.09
CA GLU A 54 -4.03 17.33 9.54
C GLU A 54 -3.75 18.61 10.35
N LEU A 55 -4.77 19.43 10.60
CA LEU A 55 -4.64 20.69 11.34
C LEU A 55 -4.22 20.51 12.81
N GLU A 56 -4.64 19.41 13.42
CA GLU A 56 -4.29 19.02 14.79
C GLU A 56 -2.90 18.39 14.89
N GLY A 57 -2.24 18.12 13.75
CA GLY A 57 -0.90 17.53 13.70
C GLY A 57 -0.86 16.03 14.01
N GLU A 58 -1.97 15.31 13.78
CA GLU A 58 -2.05 13.86 13.95
C GLU A 58 -1.20 13.11 12.91
N TYR A 59 -0.94 13.75 11.76
CA TYR A 59 0.07 13.32 10.79
C TYR A 59 1.35 14.12 10.98
N ALA A 60 2.44 13.42 11.30
CA ALA A 60 3.77 14.03 11.26
C ALA A 60 4.25 14.20 9.82
N ASP A 61 5.24 15.08 9.57
CA ASP A 61 5.82 15.29 8.24
C ASP A 61 6.33 13.99 7.58
N LYS A 62 6.79 13.04 8.41
CA LYS A 62 7.23 11.70 7.99
C LYS A 62 6.08 10.85 7.44
N ASP A 63 4.82 11.18 7.72
CA ASP A 63 3.63 10.42 7.34
C ASP A 63 2.82 11.12 6.23
N ARG A 64 3.38 12.17 5.60
CA ARG A 64 2.71 12.98 4.56
C ARG A 64 2.19 12.20 3.36
N VAL A 65 2.87 11.11 2.96
CA VAL A 65 2.39 10.23 1.88
C VAL A 65 1.04 9.65 2.29
N LEU A 66 0.96 9.10 3.51
CA LEU A 66 -0.24 8.46 4.02
C LEU A 66 -1.39 9.47 4.20
N LEU A 67 -1.09 10.68 4.69
CA LEU A 67 -2.05 11.78 4.75
C LEU A 67 -2.71 12.04 3.38
N HIS A 68 -1.88 12.22 2.35
CA HIS A 68 -2.36 12.56 1.01
C HIS A 68 -3.08 11.39 0.32
N LEU A 69 -2.66 10.14 0.58
CA LEU A 69 -3.37 8.94 0.18
C LEU A 69 -4.79 8.89 0.80
N ASP A 70 -4.88 9.09 2.12
CA ASP A 70 -6.15 9.06 2.85
C ASP A 70 -7.09 10.19 2.40
N LYS A 71 -6.60 11.44 2.33
CA LYS A 71 -7.40 12.56 1.82
C LYS A 71 -7.85 12.33 0.38
N GLY A 72 -6.95 11.84 -0.46
CA GLY A 72 -7.21 11.54 -1.86
C GLY A 72 -8.42 10.62 -2.02
N ILE A 73 -8.45 9.48 -1.34
CA ILE A 73 -9.56 8.55 -1.47
C ILE A 73 -10.83 9.02 -0.73
N ILE A 74 -10.70 9.70 0.40
CA ILE A 74 -11.85 10.23 1.12
C ILE A 74 -12.60 11.25 0.25
N TYR A 75 -11.89 12.16 -0.41
CA TYR A 75 -12.51 13.12 -1.34
C TYR A 75 -13.07 12.44 -2.60
N HIS A 76 -12.49 11.32 -3.04
CA HIS A 76 -13.04 10.51 -4.12
C HIS A 76 -14.44 10.00 -3.74
N TYR A 77 -14.57 9.38 -2.55
CA TYR A 77 -15.85 8.90 -2.05
C TYR A 77 -16.87 10.03 -1.82
N GLU A 78 -16.40 11.20 -1.37
CA GLU A 78 -17.23 12.41 -1.23
C GLU A 78 -17.72 12.95 -2.59
N GLY A 79 -17.06 12.57 -3.69
CA GLY A 79 -17.36 13.05 -5.04
C GLY A 79 -16.62 14.34 -5.42
N ASP A 80 -15.70 14.82 -4.58
CA ASP A 80 -14.78 15.90 -4.94
C ASP A 80 -13.54 15.34 -5.66
N TYR A 81 -13.79 14.88 -6.88
CA TYR A 81 -12.77 14.24 -7.73
C TYR A 81 -11.59 15.17 -8.04
N LYS A 82 -11.81 16.49 -8.02
CA LYS A 82 -10.74 17.46 -8.26
C LYS A 82 -9.78 17.51 -7.07
N ARG A 83 -10.30 17.74 -5.86
CA ARG A 83 -9.47 17.71 -4.64
C ARG A 83 -8.83 16.34 -4.44
N SER A 84 -9.57 15.28 -4.73
CA SER A 84 -9.03 13.91 -4.72
C SER A 84 -7.78 13.78 -5.59
N SER A 85 -7.85 14.18 -6.87
CA SER A 85 -6.70 14.11 -7.78
C SER A 85 -5.53 15.01 -7.36
N GLU A 86 -5.81 16.17 -6.76
CA GLU A 86 -4.79 17.07 -6.22
C GLU A 86 -4.02 16.41 -5.06
N GLU A 87 -4.72 15.81 -4.09
CA GLU A 87 -4.09 15.10 -2.96
C GLU A 87 -3.36 13.84 -3.41
N LEU A 88 -3.96 13.02 -4.29
CA LEU A 88 -3.31 11.84 -4.84
C LEU A 88 -2.03 12.18 -5.63
N THR A 89 -1.97 13.36 -6.26
CA THR A 89 -0.74 13.85 -6.91
C THR A 89 0.32 14.25 -5.89
N LYS A 90 -0.05 14.89 -4.77
CA LYS A 90 0.90 15.17 -3.68
C LYS A 90 1.47 13.88 -3.07
N ALA A 91 0.64 12.84 -2.94
CA ALA A 91 1.10 11.52 -2.51
C ALA A 91 2.10 10.93 -3.53
N GLU A 92 1.76 10.93 -4.81
CA GLU A 92 2.60 10.46 -5.92
C GLU A 92 3.98 11.15 -5.91
N ASP A 93 4.00 12.48 -5.86
CA ASP A 93 5.24 13.28 -5.85
C ASP A 93 6.08 13.00 -4.59
N ALA A 94 5.43 12.85 -3.44
CA ALA A 94 6.10 12.55 -2.18
C ALA A 94 6.71 11.14 -2.17
N ILE A 95 6.04 10.15 -2.76
CA ILE A 95 6.57 8.79 -2.94
C ILE A 95 7.83 8.83 -3.81
N ASP A 96 7.76 9.50 -4.97
CA ASP A 96 8.89 9.58 -5.90
C ASP A 96 10.10 10.29 -5.28
N GLU A 97 9.87 11.38 -4.54
CA GLU A 97 10.91 12.10 -3.81
C GLU A 97 11.57 11.22 -2.74
N LEU A 98 10.76 10.55 -1.90
CA LEU A 98 11.25 9.76 -0.77
C LEU A 98 12.00 8.51 -1.22
N TYR A 99 11.50 7.84 -2.25
CA TYR A 99 12.16 6.67 -2.83
C TYR A 99 13.53 7.05 -3.41
N THR A 100 13.60 8.17 -4.15
CA THR A 100 14.87 8.68 -4.71
C THR A 100 15.87 9.08 -3.63
N LYS A 101 15.40 9.67 -2.53
CA LYS A 101 16.24 9.98 -1.37
C LYS A 101 16.73 8.71 -0.65
N SER A 102 15.93 7.64 -0.59
CA SER A 102 16.34 6.37 0.00
C SER A 102 17.54 5.78 -0.74
N ILE A 103 17.42 5.66 -2.08
CA ILE A 103 18.50 5.19 -2.96
C ILE A 103 19.76 6.04 -2.77
N SER A 104 19.61 7.38 -2.79
CA SER A 104 20.75 8.30 -2.64
C SER A 104 21.46 8.20 -1.29
N LYS A 105 20.77 7.75 -0.23
CA LYS A 105 21.36 7.54 1.10
C LYS A 105 22.06 6.19 1.23
N GLY A 106 21.80 5.24 0.32
CA GLY A 106 22.41 3.91 0.30
C GLY A 106 22.33 3.20 1.66
N ALA A 107 23.41 2.55 2.07
CA ALA A 107 23.48 1.78 3.31
C ALA A 107 23.15 2.57 4.61
N MET A 108 23.23 3.90 4.60
CA MET A 108 22.88 4.73 5.75
C MET A 108 21.37 4.70 6.07
N SER A 109 20.51 4.45 5.07
CA SER A 109 19.06 4.34 5.30
C SER A 109 18.70 3.10 6.11
N ILE A 110 19.47 2.00 5.97
CA ILE A 110 19.23 0.72 6.67
C ILE A 110 19.28 0.89 8.19
N LEU A 111 20.22 1.70 8.68
CA LEU A 111 20.49 1.86 10.11
C LEU A 111 19.41 2.67 10.85
N LEU A 112 18.57 3.42 10.13
CA LEU A 112 17.48 4.20 10.69
C LEU A 112 16.23 3.34 10.81
N ASN A 113 15.53 3.39 11.96
CA ASN A 113 14.26 2.68 12.13
C ASN A 113 13.20 3.15 11.11
N ASP A 114 12.42 2.23 10.55
CA ASP A 114 11.45 2.56 9.50
C ASP A 114 10.37 3.54 9.99
N ASN A 115 9.91 3.40 11.24
CA ASN A 115 9.00 4.37 11.85
C ASN A 115 9.65 5.76 12.08
N ALA A 116 10.98 5.87 12.08
CA ALA A 116 11.69 7.15 12.13
C ALA A 116 11.93 7.74 10.73
N LEU A 117 11.88 6.93 9.67
CA LEU A 117 11.93 7.37 8.29
C LEU A 117 10.59 7.92 7.83
N ALA A 118 10.64 8.79 6.83
CA ALA A 118 9.45 9.20 6.11
C ALA A 118 8.89 7.99 5.35
N TYR A 119 7.59 7.75 5.51
CA TYR A 119 6.85 6.71 4.83
C TYR A 119 6.88 6.96 3.33
N SER A 120 7.54 6.08 2.58
CA SER A 120 7.69 6.19 1.12
C SER A 120 6.53 5.57 0.34
N GLY A 121 5.50 5.06 1.03
CA GLY A 121 4.43 4.28 0.42
C GLY A 121 4.85 2.87 0.01
N GLU A 122 3.87 2.03 -0.22
CA GLU A 122 4.03 0.69 -0.79
C GLU A 122 3.82 0.69 -2.31
N VAL A 123 4.33 -0.34 -3.00
CA VAL A 123 4.20 -0.46 -4.46
C VAL A 123 2.73 -0.44 -4.89
N TYR A 124 1.87 -1.23 -4.24
CA TYR A 124 0.44 -1.25 -4.56
C TYR A 124 -0.23 0.10 -4.35
N GLU A 125 0.14 0.84 -3.29
CA GLU A 125 -0.44 2.17 -3.01
C GLU A 125 -0.15 3.11 -4.18
N ASN A 126 1.09 3.12 -4.68
CA ASN A 126 1.46 3.97 -5.80
C ASN A 126 0.79 3.57 -7.14
N LEU A 127 0.46 2.29 -7.33
CA LEU A 127 -0.33 1.85 -8.48
C LEU A 127 -1.77 2.35 -8.39
N TYR A 128 -2.41 2.19 -7.23
CA TYR A 128 -3.79 2.58 -7.02
C TYR A 128 -4.00 4.10 -7.05
N ILE A 129 -2.99 4.91 -6.74
CA ILE A 129 -3.02 6.37 -6.95
C ILE A 129 -3.51 6.71 -8.37
N ASN A 130 -2.87 6.17 -9.42
CA ASN A 130 -3.24 6.56 -10.79
C ASN A 130 -4.53 5.89 -11.25
N ILE A 131 -4.89 4.73 -10.70
CA ILE A 131 -6.19 4.09 -10.98
C ILE A 131 -7.31 5.01 -10.47
N PHE A 132 -7.23 5.47 -9.22
CA PHE A 132 -8.23 6.39 -8.67
C PHE A 132 -8.20 7.76 -9.36
N LYS A 133 -7.02 8.29 -9.72
CA LYS A 133 -6.94 9.52 -10.53
C LYS A 133 -7.59 9.33 -11.91
N ALA A 134 -7.40 8.20 -12.56
CA ALA A 134 -8.05 7.91 -13.84
C ALA A 134 -9.58 7.86 -13.69
N ILE A 135 -10.09 7.24 -12.62
CA ILE A 135 -11.53 7.24 -12.32
C ILE A 135 -12.02 8.66 -12.03
N ASN A 136 -11.29 9.46 -11.24
CA ASN A 136 -11.62 10.87 -10.99
C ASN A 136 -11.77 11.65 -12.29
N TYR A 137 -10.81 11.52 -13.20
CA TYR A 137 -10.84 12.20 -14.50
C TYR A 137 -12.01 11.72 -15.36
N LEU A 138 -12.33 10.42 -15.37
CA LEU A 138 -13.55 9.91 -16.01
C LEU A 138 -14.82 10.54 -15.43
N LYS A 139 -14.91 10.69 -14.10
CA LYS A 139 -16.04 11.35 -13.43
C LYS A 139 -16.14 12.84 -13.75
N LEU A 140 -15.01 13.49 -13.98
CA LEU A 140 -14.91 14.88 -14.45
C LEU A 140 -15.13 15.02 -15.97
N LYS A 141 -15.32 13.91 -16.70
CA LYS A 141 -15.40 13.85 -18.18
C LYS A 141 -14.13 14.34 -18.88
N ASP A 142 -13.00 14.27 -18.20
CA ASP A 142 -11.67 14.57 -18.73
C ASP A 142 -11.02 13.26 -19.21
N PHE A 143 -11.33 12.86 -20.44
CA PHE A 143 -10.82 11.60 -21.00
C PHE A 143 -9.32 11.63 -21.25
N ASP A 144 -8.76 12.79 -21.59
CA ASP A 144 -7.31 12.96 -21.80
C ASP A 144 -6.55 12.76 -20.48
N GLY A 145 -7.02 13.39 -19.39
CA GLY A 145 -6.48 13.18 -18.05
C GLY A 145 -6.58 11.71 -17.61
N ALA A 146 -7.73 11.08 -17.83
CA ALA A 146 -7.93 9.66 -17.52
C ALA A 146 -6.96 8.76 -18.30
N TYR A 147 -6.76 9.06 -19.58
CA TYR A 147 -5.82 8.34 -20.43
C TYR A 147 -4.38 8.44 -19.92
N VAL A 148 -3.91 9.66 -19.60
CA VAL A 148 -2.56 9.89 -19.07
C VAL A 148 -2.31 9.07 -17.81
N GLU A 149 -3.26 9.09 -16.87
CA GLU A 149 -3.12 8.35 -15.62
C GLU A 149 -3.16 6.83 -15.84
N SER A 150 -3.98 6.34 -16.77
CA SER A 150 -3.98 4.91 -17.13
C SER A 150 -2.65 4.45 -17.72
N GLN A 151 -1.96 5.30 -18.51
CA GLN A 151 -0.63 4.98 -19.06
C GLN A 151 0.45 4.97 -17.98
N LYS A 152 0.33 5.81 -16.94
CA LYS A 152 1.28 5.81 -15.82
C LYS A 152 1.27 4.47 -15.07
N VAL A 153 0.11 3.85 -14.85
CA VAL A 153 0.02 2.54 -14.17
C VAL A 153 0.88 1.50 -14.88
N ASN A 154 0.75 1.39 -16.21
CA ASN A 154 1.52 0.43 -17.02
C ASN A 154 3.04 0.63 -16.92
N ASN A 155 3.49 1.87 -16.72
CA ASN A 155 4.90 2.22 -16.65
C ASN A 155 5.49 2.11 -15.24
N LYS A 156 4.67 2.26 -14.20
CA LYS A 156 5.12 2.31 -12.80
C LYS A 156 5.73 0.99 -12.33
N LEU A 157 5.18 -0.15 -12.72
CA LEU A 157 5.74 -1.44 -12.32
C LEU A 157 7.17 -1.63 -12.83
N LYS A 158 7.39 -1.34 -14.12
CA LYS A 158 8.72 -1.39 -14.73
C LYS A 158 9.68 -0.40 -14.06
N TYR A 159 9.18 0.79 -13.70
CA TYR A 159 9.97 1.77 -12.97
C TYR A 159 10.38 1.27 -11.58
N TYR A 160 9.47 0.59 -10.87
CA TYR A 160 9.73 0.01 -9.56
C TYR A 160 10.72 -1.14 -9.60
N GLU A 161 10.62 -2.00 -10.61
CA GLU A 161 11.57 -3.11 -10.86
C GLU A 161 13.00 -2.57 -10.98
N VAL A 162 13.23 -1.60 -11.87
CA VAL A 162 14.54 -0.94 -12.05
C VAL A 162 15.02 -0.30 -10.74
N LYS A 163 14.13 0.37 -10.02
CA LYS A 163 14.45 1.02 -8.75
C LYS A 163 14.82 0.03 -7.65
N LEU A 164 14.17 -1.13 -7.59
CA LEU A 164 14.47 -2.19 -6.65
C LEU A 164 15.83 -2.82 -6.95
N GLU A 165 16.13 -3.04 -8.23
CA GLU A 165 17.45 -3.48 -8.68
C GLU A 165 18.55 -2.48 -8.30
N GLU A 166 18.32 -1.18 -8.50
CA GLU A 166 19.24 -0.11 -8.11
C GLU A 166 19.45 -0.06 -6.60
N GLU A 167 18.38 -0.18 -5.80
CA GLU A 167 18.48 -0.20 -4.35
C GLU A 167 19.29 -1.41 -3.90
N VAL A 168 18.98 -2.61 -4.37
CA VAL A 168 19.72 -3.83 -4.04
C VAL A 168 21.18 -3.76 -4.49
N ALA A 169 21.45 -3.25 -5.70
CA ALA A 169 22.81 -3.03 -6.17
C ALA A 169 23.58 -2.04 -5.29
N SER A 170 22.93 -0.97 -4.81
CA SER A 170 23.54 -0.01 -3.87
C SER A 170 23.87 -0.63 -2.51
N LEU A 171 23.12 -1.63 -2.08
CA LEU A 171 23.39 -2.36 -0.85
C LEU A 171 24.52 -3.37 -1.04
N ASN A 172 24.51 -4.09 -2.17
CA ASN A 172 25.52 -5.09 -2.53
C ASN A 172 26.87 -4.49 -2.97
N SER A 173 26.94 -3.20 -3.32
CA SER A 173 28.17 -2.55 -3.83
C SER A 173 29.15 -2.13 -2.75
N SER A 174 28.81 -2.29 -1.48
CA SER A 174 29.78 -2.15 -0.39
C SER A 174 30.79 -3.31 -0.43
N GLU A 175 32.06 -3.01 -0.72
CA GLU A 175 33.14 -3.96 -1.04
C GLU A 175 33.41 -5.04 0.03
N ASP A 176 32.87 -4.88 1.24
CA ASP A 176 33.12 -5.71 2.42
C ASP A 176 31.95 -6.63 2.85
N GLN A 177 30.91 -6.82 2.02
CA GLN A 177 29.78 -7.69 2.37
C GLN A 177 29.90 -9.12 1.84
N GLU A 178 30.02 -10.09 2.76
CA GLU A 178 29.82 -11.52 2.48
C GLU A 178 28.34 -11.90 2.30
N PHE A 179 27.40 -10.98 2.60
CA PHE A 179 25.96 -11.20 2.45
C PHE A 179 25.42 -10.42 1.25
N LYS A 180 25.05 -11.12 0.17
CA LYS A 180 24.40 -10.54 -1.00
C LYS A 180 22.89 -10.79 -0.95
N ILE A 181 22.11 -9.80 -1.34
CA ILE A 181 20.67 -9.92 -1.51
C ILE A 181 20.38 -9.91 -3.00
N GLU A 182 19.42 -10.71 -3.43
CA GLU A 182 18.91 -10.65 -4.79
C GLU A 182 17.71 -9.71 -4.83
N ALA A 183 17.64 -8.88 -5.88
CA ALA A 183 16.44 -8.10 -6.13
C ALA A 183 15.32 -9.09 -6.42
N ALA A 184 14.17 -8.86 -5.80
CA ALA A 184 13.01 -9.66 -6.13
C ALA A 184 12.60 -9.34 -7.57
N ASP A 185 12.34 -10.39 -8.33
CA ASP A 185 11.69 -10.23 -9.61
C ASP A 185 10.26 -9.74 -9.35
N LEU A 186 9.99 -8.51 -9.77
CA LEU A 186 8.63 -8.01 -9.82
C LEU A 186 8.04 -8.53 -11.14
N ASP A 187 7.68 -9.83 -11.16
CA ASP A 187 6.93 -10.44 -12.27
C ASP A 187 5.84 -9.44 -12.70
N TYR A 188 5.91 -8.95 -13.94
CA TYR A 188 5.12 -7.82 -14.45
C TYR A 188 3.63 -7.91 -14.14
N TYR A 189 3.21 -7.39 -12.99
CA TYR A 189 1.87 -7.59 -12.49
C TYR A 189 0.83 -6.89 -13.37
N SER A 190 -0.01 -7.66 -14.07
CA SER A 190 -1.12 -7.10 -14.83
C SER A 190 -2.28 -6.81 -13.88
N ASN A 191 -2.50 -5.53 -13.55
CA ASN A 191 -3.62 -5.09 -12.72
C ASN A 191 -4.90 -5.07 -13.56
N ALA A 192 -5.80 -6.03 -13.32
CA ALA A 192 -7.06 -6.18 -14.01
C ALA A 192 -7.93 -4.92 -13.94
N LEU A 193 -7.99 -4.25 -12.79
CA LEU A 193 -8.76 -3.00 -12.67
C LEU A 193 -8.20 -1.90 -13.58
N SER A 194 -6.88 -1.73 -13.63
CA SER A 194 -6.22 -0.76 -14.51
C SER A 194 -6.54 -1.02 -15.97
N HIS A 195 -6.43 -2.27 -16.42
CA HIS A 195 -6.75 -2.62 -17.79
C HIS A 195 -8.24 -2.49 -18.11
N TYR A 196 -9.13 -2.76 -17.15
CA TYR A 196 -10.56 -2.49 -17.31
C TYR A 196 -10.83 -1.00 -17.48
N ILE A 197 -10.20 -0.14 -16.67
CA ILE A 197 -10.32 1.32 -16.83
C ILE A 197 -9.77 1.76 -18.19
N SER A 198 -8.60 1.27 -18.63
CA SER A 198 -8.08 1.53 -19.98
C SER A 198 -9.04 1.08 -21.07
N HIS A 199 -9.66 -0.10 -20.92
CA HIS A 199 -10.68 -0.61 -21.83
C HIS A 199 -11.85 0.37 -21.98
N LEU A 200 -12.38 0.86 -20.85
CA LEU A 200 -13.46 1.83 -20.82
C LEU A 200 -13.06 3.17 -21.46
N ILE A 201 -11.86 3.68 -21.17
CA ILE A 201 -11.33 4.93 -21.75
C ILE A 201 -11.24 4.80 -23.28
N TYR A 202 -10.56 3.75 -23.78
CA TYR A 202 -10.40 3.56 -25.21
C TYR A 202 -11.72 3.34 -25.93
N ARG A 203 -12.67 2.61 -25.32
CA ARG A 203 -14.01 2.43 -25.87
C ARG A 203 -14.76 3.75 -25.96
N ALA A 204 -14.66 4.59 -24.93
CA ALA A 204 -15.27 5.92 -24.90
C ALA A 204 -14.73 6.84 -25.99
N ASP A 205 -13.44 6.73 -26.28
CA ASP A 205 -12.72 7.50 -27.31
C ASP A 205 -12.93 6.94 -28.74
N GLY A 206 -13.59 5.79 -28.88
CA GLY A 206 -13.78 5.11 -30.17
C GLY A 206 -12.53 4.37 -30.68
N SER A 207 -11.50 4.23 -29.84
CA SER A 207 -10.29 3.45 -30.12
C SER A 207 -10.54 1.96 -29.82
N TYR A 208 -11.29 1.29 -30.70
CA TYR A 208 -11.70 -0.11 -30.51
C TYR A 208 -10.53 -1.09 -30.41
N ASP A 209 -9.46 -0.89 -31.19
CA ASP A 209 -8.26 -1.71 -31.10
C ASP A 209 -7.54 -1.55 -29.76
N GLY A 210 -7.41 -0.32 -29.26
CA GLY A 210 -6.84 -0.06 -27.94
C GLY A 210 -7.69 -0.70 -26.83
N SER A 211 -9.01 -0.57 -26.95
CA SER A 211 -9.99 -1.15 -26.04
C SER A 211 -9.91 -2.68 -26.00
N ARG A 212 -9.76 -3.33 -27.16
CA ARG A 212 -9.54 -4.78 -27.28
C ARG A 212 -8.20 -5.20 -26.67
N ILE A 213 -7.11 -4.50 -26.97
CA ILE A 213 -5.78 -4.79 -26.39
C ILE A 213 -5.83 -4.71 -24.87
N SER A 214 -6.52 -3.72 -24.30
CA SER A 214 -6.70 -3.62 -22.85
C SER A 214 -7.49 -4.80 -22.28
N LEU A 215 -8.55 -5.27 -22.95
CA LEU A 215 -9.27 -6.49 -22.52
C LEU A 215 -8.40 -7.74 -22.62
N ASP A 216 -7.60 -7.88 -23.68
CA ASP A 216 -6.71 -9.03 -23.86
C ASP A 216 -5.71 -9.10 -22.70
N LYS A 217 -5.08 -7.97 -22.35
CA LYS A 217 -4.19 -7.87 -21.18
C LYS A 217 -4.89 -8.15 -19.85
N LEU A 218 -6.11 -7.64 -19.68
CA LEU A 218 -6.92 -7.95 -18.50
C LEU A 218 -7.11 -9.47 -18.38
N LYS A 219 -7.47 -10.17 -19.48
CA LYS A 219 -7.65 -11.63 -19.50
C LYS A 219 -6.36 -12.40 -19.21
N GLU A 220 -5.21 -11.88 -19.64
CA GLU A 220 -3.89 -12.46 -19.35
C GLU A 220 -3.60 -12.49 -17.84
N ALA A 221 -4.19 -11.59 -17.03
CA ALA A 221 -3.99 -11.54 -15.59
C ALA A 221 -4.43 -12.85 -14.90
N TRP A 222 -5.54 -13.44 -15.31
CA TRP A 222 -6.03 -14.74 -14.81
C TRP A 222 -5.13 -15.93 -15.18
N GLN A 223 -4.42 -15.82 -16.30
CA GLN A 223 -3.52 -16.88 -16.77
C GLN A 223 -2.14 -16.78 -16.09
N THR A 224 -1.67 -15.54 -15.89
CA THR A 224 -0.31 -15.26 -15.42
C THR A 224 -0.23 -15.25 -13.89
N TYR A 225 -1.29 -14.79 -13.21
CA TYR A 225 -1.32 -14.64 -11.75
C TYR A 225 -2.49 -15.39 -11.11
N PRO A 226 -2.58 -16.73 -11.26
CA PRO A 226 -3.67 -17.52 -10.68
C PRO A 226 -3.65 -17.55 -9.15
N ASP A 227 -2.56 -17.12 -8.51
CA ASP A 227 -2.46 -16.90 -7.06
C ASP A 227 -3.15 -15.60 -6.60
N VAL A 228 -3.27 -14.61 -7.49
CA VAL A 228 -3.95 -13.33 -7.21
C VAL A 228 -5.37 -13.31 -7.77
N TYR A 229 -5.56 -13.78 -9.00
CA TYR A 229 -6.84 -13.88 -9.69
C TYR A 229 -7.39 -15.31 -9.61
N ASN A 230 -7.61 -15.78 -8.38
CA ASN A 230 -8.04 -17.14 -8.05
C ASN A 230 -9.58 -17.32 -8.03
N PHE A 231 -10.30 -16.42 -8.69
CA PHE A 231 -11.76 -16.39 -8.78
C PHE A 231 -12.23 -16.38 -10.23
N GLU A 232 -13.52 -16.57 -10.48
CA GLU A 232 -14.05 -16.58 -11.84
C GLU A 232 -13.92 -15.21 -12.51
N MET A 233 -13.55 -15.21 -13.79
CA MET A 233 -13.45 -13.99 -14.58
C MET A 233 -14.84 -13.43 -14.90
N PRO A 234 -15.12 -12.14 -14.63
CA PRO A 234 -16.43 -11.54 -14.87
C PRO A 234 -16.95 -11.73 -16.30
N ALA A 235 -18.27 -11.91 -16.44
CA ALA A 235 -18.97 -11.90 -17.72
C ALA A 235 -18.74 -10.59 -18.52
N ALA A 236 -18.62 -9.46 -17.80
CA ALA A 236 -18.27 -8.15 -18.35
C ALA A 236 -16.92 -8.13 -19.09
N VAL A 237 -16.03 -9.06 -18.75
CA VAL A 237 -14.68 -9.19 -19.32
C VAL A 237 -14.63 -10.32 -20.35
N SER A 238 -15.22 -11.47 -20.01
CA SER A 238 -15.11 -12.70 -20.79
C SER A 238 -15.88 -12.62 -22.12
N ASN A 239 -17.02 -11.93 -22.15
CA ASN A 239 -17.80 -11.72 -23.36
C ASN A 239 -17.26 -10.52 -24.14
N THR A 240 -17.06 -10.67 -25.46
CA THR A 240 -16.72 -9.54 -26.32
C THR A 240 -17.90 -8.57 -26.33
N THR A 241 -17.78 -7.45 -25.63
CA THR A 241 -18.73 -6.35 -25.78
C THR A 241 -18.72 -5.91 -27.25
N SER A 242 -19.88 -5.94 -27.89
CA SER A 242 -20.04 -5.44 -29.26
C SER A 242 -19.52 -4.01 -29.34
N GLU A 243 -18.62 -3.73 -30.29
CA GLU A 243 -18.05 -2.40 -30.57
C GLU A 243 -19.11 -1.32 -30.83
N ARG A 244 -20.35 -1.73 -31.13
CA ARG A 244 -21.49 -0.84 -31.41
C ARG A 244 -22.55 -0.82 -30.32
N GLY A 245 -22.43 -1.64 -29.28
CA GLY A 245 -23.37 -1.67 -28.16
C GLY A 245 -23.29 -0.40 -27.32
N THR A 246 -24.36 -0.10 -26.59
CA THR A 246 -24.39 1.03 -25.66
C THR A 246 -24.55 0.48 -24.26
N TYR A 247 -23.49 0.54 -23.46
CA TYR A 247 -23.45 -0.14 -22.18
C TYR A 247 -23.62 0.82 -21.02
N LEU A 248 -24.42 0.41 -20.03
CA LEU A 248 -24.28 0.85 -18.65
C LEU A 248 -23.14 0.07 -18.02
N ASN A 249 -22.09 0.78 -17.63
CA ASN A 249 -20.95 0.24 -16.90
C ASN A 249 -21.14 0.58 -15.42
N ILE A 250 -21.00 -0.42 -14.57
CA ILE A 250 -21.03 -0.24 -13.13
C ILE A 250 -19.69 -0.73 -12.59
N LEU A 251 -19.05 0.13 -11.81
CA LEU A 251 -17.87 -0.20 -11.00
C LEU A 251 -18.27 -0.04 -9.54
N ALA A 252 -18.14 -1.09 -8.74
CA ALA A 252 -18.44 -1.02 -7.32
C ALA A 252 -17.20 -1.32 -6.49
N PHE A 253 -17.07 -0.65 -5.34
CA PHE A 253 -15.98 -0.86 -4.40
C PHE A 253 -16.52 -1.29 -3.04
N THR A 254 -15.88 -2.29 -2.43
CA THR A 254 -16.25 -2.76 -1.10
C THR A 254 -15.05 -3.05 -0.22
N GLY A 255 -15.32 -3.22 1.08
CA GLY A 255 -14.28 -3.51 2.07
C GLY A 255 -13.31 -2.34 2.26
N THR A 256 -12.24 -2.59 2.99
CA THR A 256 -11.14 -1.62 3.18
C THR A 256 -9.82 -2.25 2.81
N GLY A 257 -8.83 -1.42 2.48
CA GLY A 257 -7.48 -1.82 2.15
C GLY A 257 -6.84 -2.65 3.26
N PRO A 258 -5.84 -3.47 2.94
CA PRO A 258 -5.20 -4.33 3.92
C PRO A 258 -4.51 -3.50 5.01
N SER A 259 -4.46 -4.04 6.22
CA SER A 259 -3.70 -3.46 7.32
C SER A 259 -2.40 -4.24 7.52
N LYS A 260 -1.41 -3.61 8.16
CA LYS A 260 -0.18 -4.28 8.57
C LYS A 260 -0.27 -4.72 10.03
N GLU A 261 0.19 -5.94 10.29
CA GLU A 261 0.34 -6.50 11.62
C GLU A 261 1.81 -6.82 11.93
N PRO A 262 2.27 -6.64 13.18
CA PRO A 262 3.62 -6.97 13.56
C PRO A 262 3.75 -8.48 13.80
N ILE A 263 4.78 -9.08 13.24
CA ILE A 263 5.18 -10.46 13.52
C ILE A 263 6.48 -10.46 14.29
N GLY A 264 6.44 -11.07 15.48
CA GLY A 264 7.61 -11.25 16.32
C GLY A 264 8.48 -12.41 15.85
N ALA A 265 9.76 -12.15 15.61
CA ALA A 265 10.78 -13.13 15.32
C ALA A 265 11.97 -13.00 16.28
N ARG A 266 12.90 -13.95 16.20
CA ARG A 266 14.10 -13.97 17.04
C ARG A 266 15.35 -14.13 16.20
N ILE A 267 16.37 -13.36 16.56
CA ILE A 267 17.73 -13.54 16.07
C ILE A 267 18.51 -14.31 17.11
N THR A 268 19.15 -15.40 16.70
CA THR A 268 20.06 -16.20 17.53
C THR A 268 21.45 -16.21 16.91
N THR A 269 22.46 -15.76 17.66
CA THR A 269 23.85 -15.80 17.18
C THR A 269 24.53 -17.10 17.57
N PHE A 270 25.34 -17.60 16.64
CA PHE A 270 26.27 -18.70 16.81
C PHE A 270 27.69 -18.22 16.49
N ASN A 271 28.69 -19.10 16.59
CA ASN A 271 30.02 -18.73 16.13
C ASN A 271 30.01 -18.63 14.61
N ASP A 272 30.35 -17.44 14.10
CA ASP A 272 30.50 -17.11 12.68
C ASP A 272 29.19 -17.09 11.85
N TYR A 273 28.01 -17.26 12.48
CA TYR A 273 26.72 -17.15 11.78
C TYR A 273 25.55 -16.78 12.70
N VAL A 274 24.43 -16.41 12.08
CA VAL A 274 23.18 -16.01 12.72
C VAL A 274 22.02 -16.83 12.14
N ILE A 275 21.12 -17.29 13.00
CA ILE A 275 19.86 -17.92 12.61
C ILE A 275 18.71 -16.99 13.00
N ILE A 276 17.73 -16.87 12.09
CA ILE A 276 16.47 -16.20 12.37
C ILE A 276 15.40 -17.27 12.55
N SER A 277 14.66 -17.15 13.63
CA SER A 277 13.47 -17.98 13.89
C SER A 277 12.25 -17.10 13.76
N ASP A 278 11.44 -17.37 12.75
CA ASP A 278 10.22 -16.64 12.44
C ASP A 278 9.01 -17.60 12.34
N PRO A 279 7.78 -17.13 12.62
CA PRO A 279 6.59 -17.98 12.60
C PRO A 279 5.89 -18.09 11.23
N THR A 280 6.34 -17.40 10.18
CA THR A 280 5.64 -17.26 8.89
C THR A 280 6.01 -18.28 7.82
N GLU A 281 6.68 -19.37 8.18
CA GLU A 281 7.27 -20.35 7.24
C GLU A 281 8.24 -19.71 6.21
N PHE A 282 8.67 -18.47 6.44
CA PHE A 282 9.62 -17.77 5.59
C PHE A 282 11.03 -18.29 5.89
N HIS A 283 11.51 -19.22 5.06
CA HIS A 283 12.77 -19.89 5.30
C HIS A 283 13.96 -18.97 5.01
N ILE A 284 14.51 -18.37 6.07
CA ILE A 284 15.73 -17.57 5.98
C ILE A 284 16.93 -18.49 6.21
N GLN A 285 17.82 -18.55 5.22
CA GLN A 285 19.07 -19.30 5.36
C GLN A 285 19.93 -18.67 6.47
N PRO A 286 20.74 -19.46 7.20
CA PRO A 286 21.70 -18.92 8.15
C PRO A 286 22.58 -17.85 7.52
N ILE A 287 22.68 -16.69 8.16
CA ILE A 287 23.46 -15.56 7.70
C ILE A 287 24.88 -15.71 8.25
N ILE A 288 25.86 -15.91 7.38
CA ILE A 288 27.27 -16.03 7.78
C ILE A 288 27.81 -14.64 8.12
N ILE A 289 28.35 -14.50 9.34
CA ILE A 289 28.97 -13.26 9.83
C ILE A 289 30.27 -13.67 10.56
N PRO A 290 31.42 -13.74 9.86
CA PRO A 290 32.67 -14.18 10.46
C PRO A 290 33.03 -13.35 11.70
N GLY A 291 33.44 -14.01 12.77
CA GLY A 291 33.84 -13.36 14.02
C GLY A 291 32.70 -13.09 14.99
N ILE A 292 31.43 -13.18 14.57
CA ILE A 292 30.30 -13.11 15.51
C ILE A 292 30.35 -14.31 16.47
N LYS A 293 29.98 -14.10 17.74
CA LYS A 293 30.05 -15.14 18.78
C LYS A 293 28.67 -15.65 19.16
N TYR A 294 28.63 -16.93 19.52
CA TYR A 294 27.46 -17.53 20.14
C TYR A 294 27.09 -16.79 21.43
N GLY A 295 25.79 -16.61 21.65
CA GLY A 295 25.26 -16.24 22.97
C GLY A 295 24.19 -15.15 22.97
N TRP A 296 23.83 -14.58 21.82
CA TRP A 296 22.76 -13.59 21.76
C TRP A 296 21.47 -14.21 21.26
N ASN A 297 20.38 -13.91 21.95
CA ASN A 297 19.02 -14.21 21.55
C ASN A 297 18.17 -12.97 21.83
N PHE A 298 17.70 -12.30 20.78
CA PHE A 298 16.89 -11.10 20.93
C PHE A 298 15.73 -11.10 19.94
N LYS A 299 14.64 -10.45 20.35
CA LYS A 299 13.43 -10.32 19.56
C LYS A 299 13.54 -9.15 18.59
N PHE A 300 12.83 -9.25 17.49
CA PHE A 300 12.56 -8.15 16.57
C PHE A 300 11.19 -8.37 15.93
N GLU A 301 10.62 -7.32 15.34
CA GLU A 301 9.35 -7.39 14.62
C GLU A 301 9.52 -6.99 13.16
N PHE A 302 8.75 -7.65 12.28
CA PHE A 302 8.59 -7.26 10.88
C PHE A 302 7.10 -7.21 10.50
N PRO A 303 6.72 -6.42 9.50
CA PRO A 303 5.31 -6.32 9.11
C PRO A 303 4.86 -7.50 8.23
N THR A 304 3.61 -7.91 8.39
CA THR A 304 2.85 -8.71 7.42
C THR A 304 1.58 -7.97 7.01
N LEU A 305 0.98 -8.32 5.86
CA LEU A 305 -0.31 -7.79 5.46
C LEU A 305 -1.46 -8.70 5.90
N HIS A 306 -2.48 -8.09 6.48
CA HIS A 306 -3.74 -8.68 6.87
C HIS A 306 -4.86 -8.13 5.96
N GLU A 307 -5.68 -9.03 5.42
CA GLU A 307 -6.85 -8.68 4.60
C GLU A 307 -8.07 -8.45 5.50
N GLU A 308 -8.71 -7.28 5.39
CA GLU A 308 -9.83 -6.89 6.27
C GLU A 308 -11.16 -7.56 5.91
N GLY A 309 -11.31 -8.05 4.66
CA GLY A 309 -12.57 -8.62 4.20
C GLY A 309 -13.65 -7.59 3.86
N THR A 310 -14.81 -8.10 3.48
CA THR A 310 -16.04 -7.32 3.28
C THR A 310 -17.26 -8.08 3.80
N GLU A 311 -18.23 -7.38 4.39
CA GLU A 311 -19.54 -7.97 4.73
C GLU A 311 -20.48 -8.12 3.52
N VAL A 312 -20.14 -7.52 2.37
CA VAL A 312 -20.91 -7.62 1.14
C VAL A 312 -20.72 -9.01 0.54
N TYR A 313 -21.82 -9.75 0.44
CA TYR A 313 -21.87 -11.08 -0.17
C TYR A 313 -22.25 -11.02 -1.65
N ASP A 314 -23.16 -10.12 -2.02
CA ASP A 314 -23.66 -9.97 -3.39
C ASP A 314 -24.01 -8.51 -3.69
N ILE A 315 -23.95 -8.12 -4.97
CA ILE A 315 -24.31 -6.77 -5.43
C ILE A 315 -25.29 -6.86 -6.59
N GLU A 316 -26.57 -6.63 -6.30
CA GLU A 316 -27.63 -6.72 -7.29
C GLU A 316 -27.86 -5.39 -8.02
N VAL A 317 -28.14 -5.47 -9.32
CA VAL A 317 -28.47 -4.33 -10.17
C VAL A 317 -29.92 -4.41 -10.62
N TYR A 318 -30.66 -3.34 -10.35
CA TYR A 318 -32.04 -3.15 -10.76
C TYR A 318 -32.16 -1.98 -11.73
N ILE A 319 -32.89 -2.18 -12.83
CA ILE A 319 -33.16 -1.17 -13.84
C ILE A 319 -34.66 -1.03 -13.99
N ASN A 320 -35.19 0.18 -13.77
CA ASN A 320 -36.62 0.47 -13.77
C ASN A 320 -37.45 -0.44 -12.84
N GLY A 321 -36.83 -0.93 -11.75
CA GLY A 321 -37.45 -1.78 -10.75
C GLY A 321 -37.33 -3.28 -10.99
N GLU A 322 -36.76 -3.71 -12.12
CA GLU A 322 -36.53 -5.13 -12.44
C GLU A 322 -35.06 -5.52 -12.21
N LYS A 323 -34.81 -6.70 -11.63
CA LYS A 323 -33.45 -7.23 -11.44
C LYS A 323 -32.88 -7.55 -12.83
N TYR A 324 -31.77 -6.90 -13.17
CA TYR A 324 -31.09 -7.07 -14.46
C TYR A 324 -29.87 -8.00 -14.36
N GLY A 325 -29.24 -8.07 -13.19
CA GLY A 325 -28.11 -8.95 -12.93
C GLY A 325 -27.42 -8.63 -11.62
N GLU A 326 -26.21 -9.13 -11.49
CA GLU A 326 -25.32 -8.96 -10.34
C GLU A 326 -23.97 -8.40 -10.82
N LEU A 327 -23.21 -7.77 -9.94
CA LEU A 327 -21.83 -7.38 -10.22
C LEU A 327 -20.87 -8.50 -9.81
N GLU A 328 -19.84 -8.72 -10.62
CA GLU A 328 -18.88 -9.79 -10.41
C GLU A 328 -17.53 -9.22 -9.95
N LEU A 329 -16.80 -9.96 -9.11
CA LEU A 329 -15.49 -9.53 -8.60
C LEU A 329 -14.52 -9.35 -9.76
N LEU A 330 -13.95 -8.15 -9.91
CA LEU A 330 -12.90 -7.85 -10.88
C LEU A 330 -11.51 -7.91 -10.24
N GLU A 331 -11.37 -7.36 -9.04
CA GLU A 331 -10.08 -7.30 -8.36
C GLU A 331 -10.23 -7.37 -6.85
N ASN A 332 -9.48 -8.27 -6.23
CA ASN A 332 -9.18 -8.24 -4.80
C ASN A 332 -7.89 -7.43 -4.61
N MET A 333 -8.03 -6.16 -4.19
CA MET A 333 -6.92 -5.24 -4.00
C MET A 333 -5.99 -5.68 -2.87
N SER A 334 -6.50 -6.36 -1.85
CA SER A 334 -5.69 -6.93 -0.78
C SER A 334 -4.80 -8.08 -1.28
N SER A 335 -5.26 -8.87 -2.26
CA SER A 335 -4.43 -9.89 -2.91
C SER A 335 -3.33 -9.28 -3.77
N VAL A 336 -3.62 -8.20 -4.50
CA VAL A 336 -2.61 -7.41 -5.24
C VAL A 336 -1.56 -6.83 -4.28
N ALA A 337 -2.03 -6.22 -3.19
CA ALA A 337 -1.18 -5.62 -2.17
C ALA A 337 -0.26 -6.67 -1.54
N ARG A 338 -0.80 -7.83 -1.17
CA ARG A 338 -0.02 -8.96 -0.64
C ARG A 338 1.02 -9.47 -1.63
N LYS A 339 0.67 -9.64 -2.90
CA LYS A 339 1.64 -10.09 -3.92
C LYS A 339 2.82 -9.12 -4.03
N THR A 340 2.54 -7.83 -4.19
CA THR A 340 3.60 -6.80 -4.34
C THR A 340 4.42 -6.60 -3.06
N PHE A 341 3.78 -6.71 -1.89
CA PHE A 341 4.46 -6.65 -0.59
C PHE A 341 5.36 -7.86 -0.35
N GLU A 342 4.89 -9.07 -0.66
CA GLU A 342 5.68 -10.30 -0.53
C GLU A 342 6.87 -10.31 -1.49
N SER A 343 6.75 -9.74 -2.70
CA SER A 343 7.91 -9.53 -3.59
C SER A 343 8.99 -8.66 -2.91
N ASN A 344 8.62 -7.62 -2.17
CA ASN A 344 9.61 -6.76 -1.49
C ASN A 344 10.07 -7.29 -0.12
N LYS A 345 9.50 -8.39 0.35
CA LYS A 345 9.72 -8.91 1.72
C LYS A 345 11.18 -9.24 2.01
N SER A 346 11.92 -9.80 1.06
CA SER A 346 13.35 -10.12 1.22
C SER A 346 14.18 -8.87 1.57
N LEU A 347 13.91 -7.74 0.91
CA LEU A 347 14.60 -6.48 1.19
C LEU A 347 14.18 -5.89 2.53
N ILE A 348 12.88 -5.93 2.86
CA ILE A 348 12.36 -5.49 4.15
C ILE A 348 13.03 -6.28 5.28
N PHE A 349 13.02 -7.60 5.18
CA PHE A 349 13.65 -8.50 6.15
C PHE A 349 15.13 -8.21 6.30
N PHE A 350 15.87 -8.08 5.20
CA PHE A 350 17.29 -7.76 5.27
C PHE A 350 17.57 -6.47 6.05
N LYS A 351 16.81 -5.40 5.75
CA LYS A 351 16.95 -4.12 6.44
C LYS A 351 16.66 -4.25 7.93
N THR A 352 15.56 -4.93 8.28
CA THR A 352 15.15 -5.16 9.67
C THR A 352 16.18 -5.99 10.43
N ILE A 353 16.66 -7.09 9.86
CA ILE A 353 17.66 -7.99 10.45
C ILE A 353 18.98 -7.23 10.69
N THR A 354 19.49 -6.54 9.67
CA THR A 354 20.73 -5.78 9.75
C THR A 354 20.67 -4.74 10.86
N ARG A 355 19.55 -4.01 10.95
CA ARG A 355 19.31 -3.02 11.99
C ARG A 355 19.19 -3.65 13.37
N ALA A 356 18.50 -4.77 13.49
CA ALA A 356 18.35 -5.50 14.74
C ALA A 356 19.71 -6.00 15.26
N ILE A 357 20.57 -6.53 14.39
CA ILE A 357 21.96 -6.92 14.72
C ILE A 357 22.78 -5.70 15.18
N ALA A 358 22.76 -4.60 14.43
CA ALA A 358 23.49 -3.38 14.78
C ALA A 358 23.06 -2.79 16.14
N LYS A 359 21.74 -2.72 16.39
CA LYS A 359 21.18 -2.28 17.67
C LYS A 359 21.51 -3.24 18.81
N GLY A 360 21.47 -4.54 18.56
CA GLY A 360 21.77 -5.54 19.59
C GLY A 360 23.21 -5.44 20.08
N ILE A 361 24.15 -5.25 19.15
CA ILE A 361 25.58 -5.15 19.46
C ILE A 361 25.92 -3.87 20.23
N SER A 362 25.34 -2.74 19.84
CA SER A 362 25.56 -1.44 20.50
C SER A 362 25.05 -1.37 21.94
N SER A 363 24.14 -2.26 22.35
CA SER A 363 23.59 -2.33 23.71
C SER A 363 24.47 -3.11 24.72
N SER A 364 25.51 -3.80 24.26
CA SER A 364 26.47 -4.51 25.11
C SER A 364 27.50 -3.56 25.74
N ALA A 365 28.00 -3.85 26.95
CA ALA A 365 28.80 -2.96 27.80
C ALA A 365 30.17 -2.48 27.26
N LEU A 366 30.44 -2.66 25.95
CA LEU A 366 31.64 -2.26 25.24
C LEU A 366 31.39 -1.34 24.02
N GLY A 367 30.16 -0.92 23.72
CA GLY A 367 29.83 -0.02 22.59
C GLY A 367 30.47 1.38 22.61
N ARG A 368 31.39 1.67 23.56
CA ARG A 368 32.11 2.97 23.67
C ARG A 368 33.60 2.90 23.35
N THR A 369 34.14 1.75 22.94
CA THR A 369 35.56 1.63 22.55
C THR A 369 35.70 1.03 21.15
N ILE A 370 34.97 1.58 20.18
CA ILE A 370 35.20 1.31 18.76
C ILE A 370 35.58 2.62 18.10
N LYS A 371 36.88 2.79 17.94
CA LYS A 371 37.47 3.72 16.99
C LYS A 371 38.83 3.15 16.64
N LYS A 372 38.90 2.41 15.53
CA LYS A 372 39.90 2.57 14.45
C LYS A 372 39.96 1.33 13.55
N GLU A 373 39.87 1.64 12.26
CA GLU A 373 40.30 0.84 11.11
C GLU A 373 39.53 -0.46 10.85
N ALA A 374 38.30 -0.29 10.35
CA ALA A 374 37.72 -1.20 9.36
C ALA A 374 36.76 -0.39 8.48
N ASP A 375 37.15 -0.11 7.24
CA ASP A 375 36.16 0.31 6.23
C ASP A 375 35.20 -0.87 6.03
N GLY A 376 33.88 -0.59 6.05
CA GLY A 376 32.83 -1.60 5.84
C GLY A 376 31.74 -1.61 6.92
N LEU A 377 30.48 -1.76 6.49
CA LEU A 377 29.26 -1.71 7.31
C LEU A 377 29.28 -2.68 8.51
N PHE A 378 30.04 -3.79 8.40
CA PHE A 378 30.16 -4.84 9.42
C PHE A 378 31.52 -4.87 10.14
N GLY A 379 32.53 -4.13 9.66
CA GLY A 379 33.87 -4.08 10.27
C GLY A 379 33.91 -3.34 11.60
N ASP A 380 33.14 -2.25 11.71
CA ASP A 380 32.97 -1.44 12.94
C ASP A 380 32.08 -2.11 14.00
N ILE A 381 31.46 -3.24 13.67
CA ILE A 381 30.46 -3.90 14.52
C ILE A 381 31.10 -4.95 15.47
N LEU A 382 32.39 -5.29 15.32
CA LEU A 382 32.99 -6.48 15.95
C LEU A 382 33.98 -6.23 17.11
N ALA A 383 33.60 -5.48 18.16
CA ALA A 383 34.37 -5.51 19.41
C ALA A 383 33.52 -5.38 20.70
N GLY A 384 33.35 -6.49 21.43
CA GLY A 384 33.04 -6.48 22.87
C GLY A 384 32.11 -7.57 23.40
N ILE A 385 32.61 -8.40 24.33
CA ILE A 385 31.88 -9.50 24.99
C ILE A 385 31.21 -8.99 26.28
N ALA A 386 29.89 -9.16 26.39
CA ALA A 386 29.16 -9.22 27.67
C ALA A 386 27.83 -9.99 27.48
N ASN A 387 27.50 -10.90 28.42
CA ASN A 387 26.16 -11.48 28.54
C ASN A 387 25.20 -10.39 29.05
N ALA A 388 24.46 -9.76 28.14
CA ALA A 388 23.32 -8.93 28.46
C ALA A 388 22.10 -9.52 27.75
N ALA A 389 20.98 -9.65 28.46
CA ALA A 389 19.70 -9.85 27.81
C ALA A 389 19.37 -8.58 27.05
N VAL A 390 19.44 -8.64 25.72
CA VAL A 390 19.18 -7.51 24.83
C VAL A 390 17.71 -7.55 24.45
N ASP A 391 16.90 -6.67 25.04
CA ASP A 391 15.60 -6.31 24.48
C ASP A 391 15.82 -5.27 23.38
N ALA A 392 16.08 -5.73 22.15
CA ALA A 392 16.08 -4.85 20.99
C ALA A 392 14.63 -4.46 20.68
N THR A 393 14.24 -3.20 20.90
CA THR A 393 12.93 -2.67 20.49
C THR A 393 13.01 -2.24 19.02
N GLU A 394 12.99 -3.21 18.11
CA GLU A 394 12.70 -2.98 16.69
C GLU A 394 11.22 -3.25 16.46
N ASN A 395 10.43 -2.18 16.39
CA ASN A 395 8.99 -2.27 16.06
C ASN A 395 8.82 -2.19 14.55
N ALA A 396 7.93 -3.02 14.02
CA ALA A 396 7.57 -3.01 12.60
C ALA A 396 6.94 -1.67 12.19
N ASP A 397 7.14 -1.26 10.93
CA ASP A 397 6.37 -0.17 10.34
C ASP A 397 4.99 -0.69 9.93
N LEU A 398 3.95 -0.20 10.60
CA LEU A 398 2.56 -0.63 10.40
C LEU A 398 1.74 0.38 9.58
N ARG A 399 2.38 1.42 9.05
CA ARG A 399 1.75 2.39 8.15
C ARG A 399 1.33 1.70 6.85
N SER A 400 0.10 1.96 6.45
CA SER A 400 -0.59 1.35 5.31
C SER A 400 -1.81 2.19 4.96
N TRP A 401 -2.14 2.28 3.67
CA TRP A 401 -3.32 2.97 3.17
C TRP A 401 -4.60 2.20 3.49
N ARG A 402 -5.16 2.42 4.68
CA ARG A 402 -6.32 1.67 5.20
C ARG A 402 -7.67 2.14 4.65
N THR A 403 -7.71 3.33 4.06
CA THR A 403 -8.95 3.98 3.60
C THR A 403 -9.32 3.63 2.15
N MET A 404 -8.38 3.10 1.36
CA MET A 404 -8.68 2.53 0.04
C MET A 404 -9.66 1.36 0.17
N PRO A 405 -10.38 0.96 -0.90
CA PRO A 405 -11.24 -0.20 -0.83
C PRO A 405 -10.43 -1.50 -0.88
N GLY A 406 -11.04 -2.60 -0.44
CA GLY A 406 -10.43 -3.93 -0.49
C GLY A 406 -10.75 -4.69 -1.78
N TYR A 407 -11.89 -4.40 -2.41
CA TYR A 407 -12.41 -5.13 -3.55
C TYR A 407 -13.02 -4.19 -4.59
N SER A 408 -12.95 -4.59 -5.86
CA SER A 408 -13.70 -3.97 -6.96
C SER A 408 -14.54 -4.99 -7.71
N PHE A 409 -15.75 -4.60 -8.06
CA PHE A 409 -16.73 -5.41 -8.78
C PHE A 409 -17.20 -4.68 -10.03
N VAL A 410 -17.55 -5.42 -11.07
CA VAL A 410 -17.98 -4.84 -12.35
C VAL A 410 -19.21 -5.51 -12.91
N GLY A 411 -19.95 -4.73 -13.69
CA GLY A 411 -21.05 -5.21 -14.52
C GLY A 411 -21.21 -4.31 -15.74
N GLU A 412 -21.47 -4.92 -16.89
CA GLU A 412 -21.78 -4.23 -18.15
C GLU A 412 -23.13 -4.71 -18.66
N TYR A 413 -24.07 -3.78 -18.86
CA TYR A 413 -25.44 -4.07 -19.30
C TYR A 413 -25.73 -3.32 -20.59
N ASP A 414 -26.05 -4.04 -21.68
CA ASP A 414 -26.43 -3.45 -22.96
C ASP A 414 -27.82 -2.81 -22.86
N LEU A 415 -27.91 -1.51 -23.12
CA LEU A 415 -29.12 -0.72 -22.98
C LEU A 415 -29.25 0.26 -24.16
N GLU A 416 -30.46 0.35 -24.70
CA GLU A 416 -30.76 1.37 -25.71
C GLU A 416 -30.64 2.79 -25.11
N PRO A 417 -30.19 3.79 -25.89
CA PRO A 417 -30.15 5.18 -25.43
C PRO A 417 -31.50 5.65 -24.87
N GLY A 418 -31.50 6.19 -23.66
CA GLY A 418 -32.73 6.49 -22.93
C GLY A 418 -32.49 6.92 -21.49
N LYS A 419 -33.58 7.14 -20.75
CA LYS A 419 -33.53 7.45 -19.31
C LYS A 419 -33.97 6.24 -18.51
N TYR A 420 -33.19 5.91 -17.49
CA TYR A 420 -33.41 4.73 -16.64
C TYR A 420 -33.29 5.10 -15.17
N ASN A 421 -34.04 4.43 -14.32
CA ASN A 421 -33.83 4.45 -12.88
C ASN A 421 -32.97 3.24 -12.51
N ILE A 422 -31.76 3.49 -12.01
CA ILE A 422 -30.80 2.45 -11.65
C ILE A 422 -30.73 2.34 -10.13
N GLU A 423 -30.88 1.14 -9.58
CA GLU A 423 -30.66 0.86 -8.17
C GLU A 423 -29.61 -0.26 -8.03
N ILE A 424 -28.56 -0.01 -7.26
CA ILE A 424 -27.49 -0.96 -6.95
C ILE A 424 -27.63 -1.30 -5.47
N ARG A 425 -27.81 -2.58 -5.13
CA ARG A 425 -28.01 -3.05 -3.75
C ARG A 425 -26.82 -3.87 -3.30
N PHE A 426 -26.24 -3.50 -2.16
CA PHE A 426 -25.22 -4.29 -1.49
C PHE A 426 -25.91 -5.21 -0.49
N LEU A 427 -25.75 -6.52 -0.64
CA LEU A 427 -26.39 -7.53 0.19
C LEU A 427 -25.39 -8.19 1.13
N GLY A 428 -25.79 -8.43 2.37
CA GLY A 428 -25.02 -9.22 3.33
C GLY A 428 -25.25 -10.72 3.19
N GLY A 429 -24.47 -11.54 3.90
CA GLY A 429 -24.52 -13.01 3.79
C GLY A 429 -25.86 -13.67 4.17
N ASN A 430 -26.79 -12.94 4.79
CA ASN A 430 -28.15 -13.44 5.07
C ASN A 430 -29.22 -12.91 4.07
N GLY A 431 -28.80 -12.19 3.03
CA GLY A 431 -29.65 -11.58 2.01
C GLY A 431 -30.25 -10.22 2.41
N ASN A 432 -29.89 -9.65 3.57
CA ASN A 432 -30.30 -8.30 3.94
C ASN A 432 -29.61 -7.25 3.07
N ILE A 433 -30.33 -6.16 2.75
CA ILE A 433 -29.74 -4.99 2.12
C ILE A 433 -28.92 -4.24 3.17
N LEU A 434 -27.60 -4.16 2.97
CA LEU A 434 -26.67 -3.39 3.80
C LEU A 434 -26.76 -1.91 3.44
N SER A 435 -26.69 -1.61 2.15
CA SER A 435 -26.87 -0.28 1.60
C SER A 435 -27.37 -0.35 0.16
N LYS A 436 -27.76 0.80 -0.38
CA LYS A 436 -28.14 0.92 -1.79
C LYS A 436 -27.78 2.28 -2.36
N LYS A 437 -27.43 2.28 -3.65
CA LYS A 437 -27.27 3.49 -4.45
C LYS A 437 -28.39 3.58 -5.47
N VAL A 438 -29.14 4.68 -5.43
CA VAL A 438 -30.22 4.96 -6.39
C VAL A 438 -29.80 6.13 -7.27
N VAL A 439 -29.87 5.94 -8.59
CA VAL A 439 -29.61 6.97 -9.59
C VAL A 439 -30.87 7.12 -10.45
N GLU A 440 -31.66 8.14 -10.17
CA GLU A 440 -32.89 8.44 -10.90
C GLU A 440 -32.59 9.13 -12.24
N ASN A 441 -33.37 8.81 -13.26
CA ASN A 441 -33.30 9.45 -14.58
C ASN A 441 -31.89 9.44 -15.21
N PHE A 442 -31.09 8.41 -14.94
CA PHE A 442 -29.77 8.24 -15.53
C PHE A 442 -29.90 8.17 -17.05
N THR A 443 -29.16 9.01 -17.76
CA THR A 443 -29.25 9.10 -19.22
C THR A 443 -28.17 8.24 -19.85
N ILE A 444 -28.59 7.20 -20.55
CA ILE A 444 -27.74 6.36 -21.38
C ILE A 444 -27.60 7.02 -22.75
N THR A 445 -26.35 7.29 -23.15
CA THR A 445 -25.98 7.85 -24.45
C THR A 445 -24.93 6.99 -25.13
N ARG A 446 -24.69 7.24 -26.43
CA ARG A 446 -23.49 6.71 -27.09
C ARG A 446 -22.24 7.25 -26.40
N GLY A 447 -21.26 6.38 -26.14
CA GLY A 447 -20.05 6.71 -25.38
C GLY A 447 -20.03 6.03 -24.00
N LEU A 448 -19.28 6.61 -23.06
CA LEU A 448 -19.14 6.06 -21.71
C LEU A 448 -20.34 6.41 -20.83
N ASN A 449 -21.03 5.38 -20.34
CA ASN A 449 -22.01 5.49 -19.26
C ASN A 449 -21.47 4.73 -18.05
N LEU A 450 -20.92 5.43 -17.06
CA LEU A 450 -20.26 4.82 -15.90
C LEU A 450 -20.89 5.27 -14.59
N ILE A 451 -21.48 4.33 -13.86
CA ILE A 451 -21.90 4.51 -12.46
C ILE A 451 -20.84 3.88 -11.56
N GLU A 452 -20.51 4.59 -10.48
CA GLU A 452 -19.69 4.04 -9.41
C GLU A 452 -20.55 3.90 -8.16
N ALA A 453 -20.38 2.82 -7.42
CA ALA A 453 -21.06 2.57 -6.14
C ALA A 453 -20.06 2.08 -5.09
N VAL A 454 -20.29 2.40 -3.82
CA VAL A 454 -19.32 2.10 -2.76
C VAL A 454 -20.07 1.66 -1.49
N HIS A 455 -19.60 0.59 -0.85
CA HIS A 455 -20.00 0.13 0.48
C HIS A 455 -18.79 -0.48 1.21
N LEU A 456 -18.17 0.26 2.13
CA LEU A 456 -16.85 -0.12 2.67
C LEU A 456 -16.89 -1.11 3.83
N ASN A 457 -18.03 -1.29 4.50
CA ASN A 457 -18.37 -2.39 5.44
C ASN A 457 -19.59 -2.02 6.29
#